data_AF-A0A0U5GHT5-F1
#
_entry.id   AF-A0A0U5GHT5-F1
#
_cell.length_a   1.000
_cell.length_b   1.000
_cell.length_c   1.000
_cell.angle_alpha   90.00
_cell.angle_beta   90.00
_cell.angle_gamma   90.00
#
_symmetry.space_group_name_H-M   'P 1'
#
loop_
_entity.id
_entity.type
_entity.pdbx_description
1 polymer ?
#
loop_
_entity_poly.entity_id
_entity_poly.type
_entity_poly.pdbx_seq_one_letter_code
_entity_poly.pdbx_strand_id
1 'polypeptide(L)'
;MKLLPALLAATATLASTASAVNFQLKVNYYSDGGCSNYLTSIYPHSNGDCYDYDYGGTNSANIANCDGFQLCDCTYYAEKGCTGRELRKFGGDCASNWGAGWKSMSCRGVW
;
A
#
# COMPACT_ATOMS: atom_id res chain seq x y z
N MET A 1 -48.30 55.25 4.74
CA MET A 1 -46.91 54.86 5.07
C MET A 1 -46.67 53.47 4.49
N LYS A 2 -45.69 53.32 3.59
CA LYS A 2 -45.41 52.11 2.79
C LYS A 2 -44.32 51.31 3.50
N LEU A 3 -44.60 50.04 3.84
CA LEU A 3 -43.63 49.09 4.41
C LEU A 3 -42.60 48.69 3.35
N LEU A 4 -41.30 48.82 3.64
CA LEU A 4 -40.23 48.21 2.85
C LEU A 4 -39.92 46.81 3.37
N PRO A 5 -39.83 45.78 2.52
CA PRO A 5 -39.26 44.50 2.93
C PRO A 5 -37.73 44.57 2.84
N ALA A 6 -37.05 44.29 3.96
CA ALA A 6 -35.61 44.09 4.00
C ALA A 6 -35.28 42.73 3.35
N LEU A 7 -34.47 42.77 2.29
CA LEU A 7 -34.01 41.58 1.56
C LEU A 7 -32.88 40.91 2.35
N LEU A 8 -33.14 39.73 2.90
CA LEU A 8 -32.13 38.93 3.60
C LEU A 8 -31.34 38.12 2.57
N ALA A 9 -30.10 38.52 2.28
CA ALA A 9 -29.21 37.78 1.38
C ALA A 9 -28.59 36.59 2.13
N ALA A 10 -29.00 35.37 1.78
CA ALA A 10 -28.40 34.14 2.30
C ALA A 10 -27.10 33.84 1.53
N THR A 11 -25.94 34.04 2.17
CA THR A 11 -24.65 33.60 1.66
C THR A 11 -24.51 32.10 1.84
N ALA A 12 -24.64 31.33 0.76
CA ALA A 12 -24.34 29.91 0.75
C ALA A 12 -22.81 29.71 0.74
N THR A 13 -22.26 29.25 1.86
CA THR A 13 -20.87 28.80 1.96
C THR A 13 -20.75 27.42 1.31
N LEU A 14 -20.10 27.35 0.13
CA LEU A 14 -19.66 26.08 -0.43
C LEU A 14 -18.51 25.54 0.41
N ALA A 15 -18.79 24.54 1.26
CA ALA A 15 -17.75 23.75 1.89
C ALA A 15 -17.17 22.77 0.87
N SER A 16 -16.03 23.11 0.27
CA SER A 16 -15.25 22.18 -0.54
C SER A 16 -14.63 21.13 0.37
N THR A 17 -15.21 19.94 0.42
CA THR A 17 -14.60 18.77 1.04
C THR A 17 -13.43 18.33 0.17
N ALA A 18 -12.21 18.73 0.55
CA ALA A 18 -11.01 18.14 -0.03
C ALA A 18 -11.02 16.64 0.29
N SER A 19 -11.21 15.80 -0.73
CA SER A 19 -11.05 14.37 -0.60
C SER A 19 -9.62 14.09 -0.12
N ALA A 20 -9.47 13.51 1.05
CA ALA A 20 -8.15 13.06 1.51
C ALA A 20 -7.63 12.04 0.50
N VAL A 21 -6.52 12.35 -0.17
CA VAL A 21 -5.77 11.38 -0.98
C VAL A 21 -5.25 10.32 -0.02
N ASN A 22 -5.79 9.11 -0.09
CA ASN A 22 -5.32 7.99 0.71
C ASN A 22 -4.17 7.31 -0.03
N PHE A 23 -2.96 7.44 0.51
CA PHE A 23 -1.76 6.82 -0.04
C PHE A 23 -1.64 5.40 0.50
N GLN A 24 -1.88 4.41 -0.35
CA GLN A 24 -2.03 3.04 0.12
C GLN A 24 -1.21 2.06 -0.71
N LEU A 25 -0.12 1.58 -0.10
CA LEU A 25 0.68 0.48 -0.61
C LEU A 25 0.17 -0.83 0.00
N LYS A 26 -0.20 -1.79 -0.84
CA LYS A 26 -0.65 -3.12 -0.43
C LYS A 26 0.24 -4.19 -1.03
N VAL A 27 0.61 -5.19 -0.24
CA VAL A 27 1.33 -6.37 -0.70
C VAL A 27 0.46 -7.60 -0.49
N ASN A 28 0.36 -8.46 -1.50
CA ASN A 28 -0.26 -9.78 -1.36
C ASN A 28 0.82 -10.84 -1.17
N TYR A 29 0.49 -11.84 -0.36
CA TYR A 29 1.27 -13.06 -0.18
C TYR A 29 0.52 -14.26 -0.72
N TYR A 30 1.29 -15.23 -1.19
CA TYR A 30 0.77 -16.41 -1.88
C TYR A 30 1.46 -17.67 -1.35
N SER A 31 0.72 -18.78 -1.38
CA SER A 31 1.19 -20.08 -0.88
C SER A 31 2.01 -20.85 -1.92
N ASP A 32 2.04 -20.40 -3.18
CA ASP A 32 2.89 -20.93 -4.24
C ASP A 32 4.00 -19.93 -4.60
N GLY A 33 4.97 -20.34 -5.42
CA GLY A 33 6.04 -19.45 -5.85
C GLY A 33 5.72 -18.59 -7.08
N GLY A 34 4.54 -18.73 -7.69
CA GLY A 34 4.12 -18.02 -8.91
C GLY A 34 3.06 -16.95 -8.67
N CYS A 35 2.82 -16.51 -7.44
CA CYS A 35 1.81 -15.54 -7.05
C CYS A 35 0.40 -15.84 -7.59
N SER A 36 0.01 -17.12 -7.58
CA SER A 36 -1.27 -17.58 -8.14
C SER A 36 -2.28 -18.00 -7.06
N ASN A 37 -1.80 -18.61 -5.98
CA ASN A 37 -2.60 -19.11 -4.86
C ASN A 37 -2.57 -18.09 -3.71
N TYR A 38 -3.51 -17.15 -3.73
CA TYR A 38 -3.62 -16.09 -2.73
C TYR A 38 -3.70 -16.66 -1.31
N LEU A 39 -2.96 -16.05 -0.39
CA LEU A 39 -2.95 -16.41 1.03
C LEU A 39 -3.47 -15.26 1.89
N THR A 40 -2.87 -14.07 1.79
CA THR A 40 -3.32 -12.87 2.54
C THR A 40 -2.79 -11.58 1.93
N SER A 41 -3.23 -10.44 2.46
CA SER A 41 -2.74 -9.10 2.12
C SER A 41 -2.27 -8.37 3.37
N ILE A 42 -1.25 -7.54 3.21
CA ILE A 42 -0.76 -6.61 4.23
C ILE A 42 -0.55 -5.21 3.67
N TYR A 43 -0.40 -4.25 4.56
CA TYR A 43 -0.23 -2.83 4.26
C TYR A 43 1.05 -2.32 4.94
N PRO A 44 2.23 -2.59 4.36
CA PRO A 44 3.48 -2.14 4.95
C PRO A 44 3.59 -0.62 4.83
N HIS A 45 4.54 -0.03 5.57
CA HIS A 45 4.86 1.38 5.42
C HIS A 45 5.34 1.68 3.99
N SER A 46 5.06 2.89 3.51
CA SER A 46 5.44 3.34 2.16
C SER A 46 6.64 4.29 2.16
N ASN A 47 7.37 4.38 3.27
CA ASN A 47 8.50 5.30 3.50
C ASN A 47 9.88 4.60 3.46
N GLY A 48 9.91 3.29 3.19
CA GLY A 48 11.13 2.49 3.21
C GLY A 48 11.47 1.85 4.56
N ASP A 49 10.63 2.03 5.59
CA ASP A 49 10.85 1.37 6.87
C ASP A 49 10.66 -0.14 6.75
N CYS A 50 11.40 -0.89 7.58
CA CYS A 50 11.31 -2.33 7.60
C CYS A 50 10.01 -2.79 8.25
N TYR A 51 9.35 -3.76 7.64
CA TYR A 51 8.13 -4.41 8.11
C TYR A 51 8.38 -5.91 8.23
N ASP A 52 8.25 -6.45 9.44
CA ASP A 52 8.32 -7.89 9.70
C ASP A 52 6.96 -8.57 9.48
N TYR A 53 7.00 -9.77 8.90
CA TYR A 53 5.83 -10.59 8.61
C TYR A 53 6.10 -12.06 8.99
N ASP A 54 5.22 -12.66 9.79
CA ASP A 54 5.49 -13.96 10.45
C ASP A 54 4.48 -15.07 10.14
N TYR A 55 3.70 -14.94 9.06
CA TYR A 55 2.77 -16.00 8.70
C TYR A 55 3.48 -17.11 7.91
N GLY A 56 3.30 -18.35 8.36
CA GLY A 56 3.83 -19.53 7.71
C GLY A 56 3.14 -19.85 6.38
N GLY A 57 3.81 -20.70 5.57
CA GLY A 57 3.25 -21.21 4.31
C GLY A 57 3.30 -20.24 3.14
N THR A 58 3.95 -19.08 3.27
CA THR A 58 4.17 -18.18 2.14
C THR A 58 5.33 -18.64 1.27
N ASN A 59 5.22 -18.40 -0.04
CA ASN A 59 6.23 -18.77 -1.03
C ASN A 59 6.49 -17.65 -2.03
N SER A 60 5.57 -16.69 -2.19
CA SER A 60 5.79 -15.51 -3.01
C SER A 60 4.95 -14.33 -2.55
N ALA A 61 5.30 -13.14 -3.04
CA ALA A 61 4.57 -11.90 -2.77
C ALA A 61 4.56 -10.98 -4.00
N ASN A 62 3.62 -10.04 -4.07
CA ASN A 62 3.66 -8.96 -5.07
C ASN A 62 3.03 -7.67 -4.54
N ILE A 63 3.32 -6.53 -5.20
CA ILE A 63 2.73 -5.24 -4.86
C ILE A 63 1.34 -5.19 -5.51
N ALA A 64 0.31 -5.35 -4.70
CA ALA A 64 -1.08 -5.46 -5.12
C ALA A 64 -1.83 -4.13 -5.17
N ASN A 65 -1.31 -3.08 -4.52
CA ASN A 65 -1.80 -1.72 -4.66
C ASN A 65 -0.68 -0.71 -4.51
N CYS A 66 -0.76 0.39 -5.26
CA CYS A 66 0.16 1.51 -5.22
C CYS A 66 -0.60 2.84 -5.33
N ASP A 67 -1.79 2.91 -4.74
CA ASP A 67 -2.68 4.05 -4.93
C ASP A 67 -2.07 5.33 -4.37
N GLY A 68 -2.14 6.33 -5.22
CA GLY A 68 -1.66 7.67 -4.95
C GLY A 68 -0.16 7.85 -5.14
N PHE A 69 0.64 6.84 -5.46
CA PHE A 69 2.06 7.01 -5.84
C PHE A 69 2.25 6.84 -7.36
N GLN A 70 3.31 7.40 -7.94
CA GLN A 70 3.67 7.13 -9.35
C GLN A 70 4.23 5.72 -9.54
N LEU A 71 4.98 5.25 -8.54
CA LEU A 71 5.60 3.93 -8.53
C LEU A 71 5.72 3.44 -7.10
N CYS A 72 5.60 2.13 -6.92
CA CYS A 72 5.93 1.48 -5.67
C CYS A 72 6.98 0.43 -5.92
N ASP A 73 7.93 0.37 -5.00
CA ASP A 73 8.95 -0.67 -4.99
C ASP A 73 9.04 -1.29 -3.61
N CYS A 74 9.30 -2.59 -3.58
CA CYS A 74 9.49 -3.34 -2.36
C CYS A 74 10.71 -4.22 -2.50
N THR A 75 11.57 -4.20 -1.48
CA THR A 75 12.61 -5.21 -1.29
C THR A 75 12.10 -6.22 -0.27
N TYR A 76 12.03 -7.48 -0.68
CA TYR A 76 11.61 -8.60 0.16
C TYR A 76 12.83 -9.34 0.70
N TYR A 77 12.78 -9.75 1.96
CA TYR A 77 13.91 -10.33 2.68
C TYR A 77 13.57 -11.71 3.25
N ALA A 78 14.49 -12.66 3.10
CA ALA A 78 14.31 -14.03 3.55
C ALA A 78 14.25 -14.14 5.09
N GLU A 79 14.84 -13.18 5.80
CA GLU A 79 14.86 -13.12 7.26
C GLU A 79 14.14 -11.88 7.80
N LYS A 80 13.86 -11.87 9.11
CA LYS A 80 13.28 -10.71 9.80
C LYS A 80 14.28 -9.55 9.88
N GLY A 81 13.80 -8.34 10.10
CA GLY A 81 14.59 -7.12 10.23
C GLY A 81 15.23 -6.65 8.92
N CYS A 82 14.66 -7.03 7.77
CA CYS A 82 15.16 -6.68 6.45
C CYS A 82 16.61 -7.15 6.22
N THR A 83 16.86 -8.42 6.54
CA THR A 83 18.17 -9.04 6.45
C THR A 83 18.17 -10.34 5.64
N GLY A 84 19.37 -10.86 5.38
CA GLY A 84 19.55 -12.09 4.61
C GLY A 84 19.39 -11.84 3.11
N ARG A 85 18.99 -12.88 2.38
CA ARG A 85 18.82 -12.79 0.93
C ARG A 85 17.63 -11.89 0.60
N GLU A 86 17.84 -10.98 -0.34
CA GLU A 86 16.81 -10.03 -0.78
C GLU A 86 16.39 -10.22 -2.24
N LEU A 87 15.19 -9.74 -2.57
CA LEU A 87 14.72 -9.57 -3.93
C LEU A 87 13.91 -8.28 -4.02
N ARG A 88 14.35 -7.36 -4.88
CA ARG A 88 13.62 -6.11 -5.15
C ARG A 88 12.67 -6.26 -6.33
N LYS A 89 11.46 -5.74 -6.18
CA LYS A 89 10.44 -5.65 -7.24
C LYS A 89 9.82 -4.28 -7.31
N PHE A 90 9.35 -3.95 -8.51
CA PHE A 90 8.65 -2.73 -8.84
C PHE A 90 7.27 -3.10 -9.36
N GLY A 91 6.22 -2.44 -8.86
CA GLY A 91 4.84 -2.76 -9.24
C GLY A 91 4.44 -4.22 -8.98
N GLY A 92 3.44 -4.70 -9.72
CA GLY A 92 2.74 -5.96 -9.47
C GLY A 92 3.52 -7.26 -9.76
N ASP A 93 4.81 -7.18 -10.03
CA ASP A 93 5.65 -8.33 -10.32
C ASP A 93 5.72 -9.33 -9.16
N CYS A 94 5.67 -10.62 -9.50
CA CYS A 94 5.82 -11.67 -8.51
C CYS A 94 7.27 -11.76 -7.98
N ALA A 95 7.40 -11.69 -6.66
CA ALA A 95 8.62 -11.96 -5.90
C ALA A 95 8.58 -13.40 -5.38
N SER A 96 9.14 -14.33 -6.16
CA SER A 96 9.18 -15.75 -5.81
C SER A 96 10.27 -16.09 -4.80
N ASN A 97 9.92 -16.84 -3.75
CA ASN A 97 10.84 -17.51 -2.84
C ASN A 97 10.36 -18.92 -2.46
N TRP A 98 10.43 -19.83 -3.42
CA TRP A 98 10.03 -21.24 -3.28
C TRP A 98 10.62 -21.93 -2.03
N GLY A 99 9.73 -22.50 -1.22
CA GLY A 99 10.04 -23.27 -0.01
C GLY A 99 10.34 -22.45 1.24
N ALA A 100 10.55 -21.14 1.13
CA ALA A 100 11.00 -20.30 2.25
C ALA A 100 10.13 -19.08 2.53
N GLY A 101 9.49 -18.49 1.52
CA GLY A 101 8.69 -17.27 1.69
C GLY A 101 9.50 -16.03 2.07
N TRP A 102 8.83 -14.90 2.31
CA TRP A 102 9.50 -13.65 2.71
C TRP A 102 9.08 -13.27 4.12
N LYS A 103 10.07 -13.06 5.01
CA LYS A 103 9.84 -12.80 6.44
C LYS A 103 9.86 -11.32 6.80
N SER A 104 10.37 -10.47 5.92
CA SER A 104 10.25 -9.02 6.06
C SER A 104 10.32 -8.31 4.71
N MET A 105 9.97 -7.03 4.70
CA MET A 105 10.09 -6.16 3.52
C MET A 105 10.35 -4.72 3.90
N SER A 106 10.95 -3.98 2.98
CA SER A 106 10.98 -2.52 2.98
C SER A 106 10.30 -2.06 1.70
N CYS A 107 9.26 -1.24 1.83
CA CYS A 107 8.46 -0.76 0.72
C CYS A 107 8.45 0.76 0.67
N ARG A 108 8.49 1.32 -0.54
CA ARG A 108 8.50 2.75 -0.78
C ARG A 108 7.55 3.11 -1.90
N GLY A 109 6.79 4.18 -1.68
CA GLY A 109 6.10 4.92 -2.73
C GLY A 109 6.98 6.05 -3.27
N VAL A 110 6.97 6.24 -4.59
CA VAL A 110 7.72 7.27 -5.32
C VAL A 110 6.73 8.24 -5.98
N TRP A 111 7.09 9.54 -5.93
CA TRP A 111 6.30 10.68 -6.39
C TRP A 111 6.80 11.27 -7.69
#